data_AF-A0A1J4W957-F1
#
_entry.id   AF-A0A1J4W957-F1
#
_cell.length_a   1.000
_cell.length_b   1.000
_cell.length_c   1.000
_cell.angle_alpha   90.00
_cell.angle_beta   90.00
_cell.angle_gamma   90.00
#
_symmetry.space_group_name_H-M   'P 1'
#
loop_
_entity.id
_entity.type
_entity.pdbx_description
1 polymer ?
#
loop_
_entity_poly.entity_id
_entity_poly.type
_entity_poly.pdbx_seq_one_letter_code
_entity_poly.pdbx_strand_id
1 'polypeptide(L)'
;MDKNKRALVIVAHPDDETIWMGGTILKNKNWDWTILSLCRAFDYDRVPKFNKVCEFYGATPIIANLDDEKLEPLDIKEVIGVIEENLPYRSFNFIFTHGENGEYGHLRHKEVHRAVKAMINSGRLICDELHFFSYVPSNRFQPGVKDLKIPVPKQADLNIELSQIEHENKLKIIKDIYGFQPESFETLSCNSKESFVKVL
;
A
#
# COMPACT_ATOMS: atom_id res chain seq x y z
N MET A 1 -24.89 9.00 -2.83
CA MET A 1 -23.61 8.29 -3.02
C MET A 1 -22.87 9.04 -4.11
N ASP A 2 -21.78 9.71 -3.77
CA ASP A 2 -20.95 10.38 -4.78
C ASP A 2 -20.47 9.33 -5.78
N LYS A 3 -20.94 9.47 -7.02
CA LYS A 3 -20.41 8.72 -8.15
C LYS A 3 -19.16 9.48 -8.62
N ASN A 4 -18.05 8.75 -8.78
CA ASN A 4 -16.75 9.18 -9.31
C ASN A 4 -15.80 9.94 -8.35
N LYS A 5 -15.55 9.41 -7.16
CA LYS A 5 -14.27 9.73 -6.46
C LYS A 5 -13.16 8.91 -7.10
N ARG A 6 -12.10 9.57 -7.59
CA ARG A 6 -10.90 8.90 -8.08
C ARG A 6 -9.90 8.78 -6.94
N ALA A 7 -9.44 7.57 -6.67
CA ALA A 7 -8.48 7.31 -5.61
C ALA A 7 -7.29 6.51 -6.12
N LEU A 8 -6.12 6.85 -5.61
CA LEU A 8 -4.87 6.22 -5.96
C LEU A 8 -4.20 5.64 -4.72
N VAL A 9 -3.73 4.40 -4.84
CA VAL A 9 -2.86 3.76 -3.87
C VAL A 9 -1.49 3.57 -4.52
N ILE A 10 -0.44 4.12 -3.93
CA ILE A 10 0.95 3.94 -4.40
C ILE A 10 1.71 3.16 -3.33
N VAL A 11 2.16 1.96 -3.67
CA VAL A 11 2.87 1.05 -2.77
C VAL A 11 4.16 0.54 -3.39
N ALA A 12 5.07 0.06 -2.55
CA ALA A 12 6.34 -0.50 -2.98
C ALA A 12 6.12 -1.85 -3.67
N HIS A 13 5.44 -2.79 -3.03
CA HIS A 13 5.29 -4.16 -3.52
C HIS A 13 3.82 -4.53 -3.70
N PRO A 14 3.51 -5.53 -4.55
CA PRO A 14 2.20 -6.17 -4.51
C PRO A 14 1.97 -6.74 -3.12
N ASP A 15 0.77 -6.72 -2.55
CA ASP A 15 0.40 -7.10 -1.17
C ASP A 15 0.30 -5.94 -0.19
N ASP A 16 1.15 -4.92 -0.32
CA ASP A 16 1.15 -3.74 0.54
C ASP A 16 -0.22 -3.03 0.50
N GLU A 17 -0.85 -2.95 -0.68
CA GLU A 17 -2.17 -2.35 -0.83
C GLU A 17 -3.23 -3.04 0.04
N THR A 18 -3.08 -4.35 0.20
CA THR A 18 -3.99 -5.17 1.00
C THR A 18 -3.57 -5.15 2.46
N ILE A 19 -2.30 -5.33 2.81
CA ILE A 19 -1.82 -5.38 4.21
C ILE A 19 -2.19 -4.08 4.93
N TRP A 20 -1.89 -2.93 4.33
CA TRP A 20 -2.04 -1.63 4.99
C TRP A 20 -3.44 -1.04 4.85
N MET A 21 -4.18 -1.32 3.77
CA MET A 21 -5.46 -0.63 3.52
C MET A 21 -6.54 -1.42 2.76
N GLY A 22 -6.41 -2.74 2.64
CA GLY A 22 -7.38 -3.55 1.88
C GLY A 22 -8.83 -3.41 2.37
N GLY A 23 -9.04 -3.23 3.68
CA GLY A 23 -10.36 -2.99 4.25
C GLY A 23 -10.96 -1.64 3.82
N THR A 24 -10.15 -0.59 3.75
CA THR A 24 -10.55 0.74 3.26
C THR A 24 -10.96 0.69 1.79
N ILE A 25 -10.23 -0.06 0.96
CA ILE A 25 -10.60 -0.28 -0.46
C ILE A 25 -11.97 -1.00 -0.52
N LEU A 26 -12.14 -2.08 0.25
CA LEU A 26 -13.39 -2.87 0.28
C LEU A 26 -14.60 -2.08 0.78
N LYS A 27 -14.43 -1.16 1.73
CA LYS A 27 -15.50 -0.28 2.21
C LYS A 27 -15.91 0.77 1.18
N ASN A 28 -15.04 1.08 0.22
CA ASN A 28 -15.23 2.14 -0.77
C ASN A 28 -15.17 1.60 -2.22
N LYS A 29 -15.74 0.42 -2.46
CA LYS A 29 -15.79 -0.23 -3.79
C LYS A 29 -16.45 0.59 -4.91
N ASN A 30 -17.20 1.63 -4.54
CA ASN A 30 -17.85 2.53 -5.49
C ASN A 30 -16.94 3.68 -5.97
N TRP A 31 -15.70 3.75 -5.50
CA TRP A 31 -14.70 4.71 -5.99
C TRP A 31 -13.94 4.12 -7.19
N ASP A 32 -13.43 5.01 -8.05
CA ASP A 32 -12.55 4.67 -9.16
C ASP A 32 -11.11 4.53 -8.64
N TRP A 33 -10.73 3.29 -8.30
CA TRP A 33 -9.44 2.96 -7.72
C TRP A 33 -8.40 2.67 -8.80
N THR A 34 -7.23 3.31 -8.66
CA THR A 34 -5.98 2.88 -9.29
C THR A 34 -5.02 2.40 -8.21
N ILE A 35 -4.38 1.24 -8.40
CA ILE A 35 -3.38 0.72 -7.47
C ILE A 35 -2.08 0.54 -8.24
N LEU A 36 -1.05 1.27 -7.81
CA LEU A 36 0.29 1.25 -8.37
C LEU A 36 1.26 0.57 -7.40
N SER A 37 1.77 -0.60 -7.77
CA SER A 37 2.93 -1.23 -7.13
C SER A 37 4.20 -0.86 -7.90
N LEU A 38 5.22 -0.33 -7.23
CA LEU A 38 6.43 0.14 -7.91
C LEU A 38 7.44 -0.95 -8.25
N CYS A 39 7.40 -2.09 -7.56
CA CYS A 39 8.36 -3.17 -7.73
C CYS A 39 7.67 -4.43 -8.31
N ARG A 40 8.49 -5.37 -8.78
CA ARG A 40 8.11 -6.75 -9.12
C ARG A 40 7.28 -6.97 -10.40
N ALA A 41 7.27 -6.06 -11.39
CA ALA A 41 6.53 -6.32 -12.64
C ALA A 41 7.03 -7.53 -13.45
N PHE A 42 8.24 -8.04 -13.21
CA PHE A 42 8.75 -9.27 -13.82
C PHE A 42 8.68 -10.51 -12.91
N ASP A 43 8.06 -10.40 -11.73
CA ASP A 43 7.84 -11.53 -10.85
C ASP A 43 6.64 -12.35 -11.32
N TYR A 44 6.92 -13.47 -11.99
CA TYR A 44 5.90 -14.35 -12.57
C TYR A 44 4.97 -15.02 -11.54
N ASP A 45 5.33 -15.04 -10.25
CA ASP A 45 4.45 -15.50 -9.18
C ASP A 45 3.57 -14.35 -8.66
N ARG A 46 4.16 -13.16 -8.44
CA ARG A 46 3.47 -12.03 -7.80
C ARG A 46 2.55 -11.27 -8.74
N VAL A 47 2.93 -11.08 -10.01
CA VAL A 47 2.14 -10.29 -10.99
C VAL A 47 0.73 -10.86 -11.18
N PRO A 48 0.54 -12.18 -11.43
CA PRO A 48 -0.82 -12.72 -11.60
C PRO A 48 -1.68 -12.56 -10.35
N LYS A 49 -1.08 -12.69 -9.16
CA LYS A 49 -1.77 -12.53 -7.87
C LYS A 49 -2.20 -11.08 -7.65
N PHE A 50 -1.32 -10.12 -7.90
CA PHE A 50 -1.61 -8.69 -7.84
C PHE A 50 -2.78 -8.31 -8.75
N ASN A 51 -2.75 -8.76 -10.00
CA ASN A 51 -3.82 -8.50 -10.96
C ASN A 51 -5.16 -9.07 -10.49
N LYS A 52 -5.16 -10.30 -9.96
CA LYS A 52 -6.35 -10.94 -9.40
C LYS A 52 -6.89 -10.21 -8.16
N VAL A 53 -6.01 -9.66 -7.33
CA VAL A 53 -6.42 -8.82 -6.19
C VAL A 53 -7.04 -7.51 -6.65
N CYS A 54 -6.42 -6.81 -7.61
CA CYS A 54 -6.98 -5.59 -8.16
C CYS A 54 -8.33 -5.83 -8.85
N GLU A 55 -8.46 -6.93 -9.60
CA GLU A 55 -9.74 -7.36 -10.18
C GLU A 55 -10.80 -7.59 -9.08
N PHE A 56 -10.45 -8.27 -7.99
CA PHE A 56 -11.34 -8.47 -6.85
C PHE A 56 -11.81 -7.15 -6.20
N TYR A 57 -10.93 -6.14 -6.17
CA TYR A 57 -11.27 -4.80 -5.72
C TYR A 57 -12.06 -3.98 -6.73
N GLY A 58 -12.09 -4.38 -8.01
CA GLY A 58 -12.58 -3.53 -9.09
C GLY A 58 -11.66 -2.33 -9.36
N ALA A 59 -10.36 -2.46 -9.05
CA ALA A 59 -9.35 -1.43 -9.22
C ALA A 59 -8.57 -1.63 -10.51
N THR A 60 -8.06 -0.53 -11.09
CA THR A 60 -7.11 -0.57 -12.21
C THR A 60 -5.72 -0.94 -11.69
N PRO A 61 -5.14 -2.10 -12.08
CA PRO A 61 -3.80 -2.48 -11.67
C PRO A 61 -2.73 -1.76 -12.50
N ILE A 62 -1.70 -1.27 -11.84
CA ILE A 62 -0.45 -0.82 -12.46
C ILE A 62 0.71 -1.42 -11.66
N ILE A 63 1.63 -2.07 -12.35
CA ILE A 63 2.82 -2.66 -11.71
C ILE A 63 4.07 -2.26 -12.50
N ALA A 64 5.04 -1.70 -11.81
CA ALA A 64 6.34 -1.30 -12.36
C ALA A 64 7.46 -2.21 -11.82
N ASN A 65 8.68 -2.02 -12.32
CA ASN A 65 9.83 -2.84 -11.97
C ASN A 65 11.00 -2.02 -11.43
N LEU A 66 10.74 -1.16 -10.45
CA LEU A 66 11.76 -0.53 -9.64
C LEU A 66 12.59 -1.60 -8.90
N ASP A 67 13.90 -1.41 -8.81
CA ASP A 67 14.82 -2.37 -8.16
C ASP A 67 14.50 -2.50 -6.66
N ASP A 68 14.17 -3.71 -6.22
CA ASP A 68 14.00 -4.07 -4.82
C ASP A 68 14.88 -5.27 -4.41
N GLU A 69 15.72 -5.77 -5.31
CA GLU A 69 16.64 -6.88 -5.04
C GLU A 69 17.85 -6.41 -4.24
N LYS A 70 18.30 -5.19 -4.52
CA LYS A 70 19.39 -4.56 -3.77
C LYS A 70 18.83 -3.81 -2.58
N LEU A 71 19.36 -4.10 -1.39
CA LEU A 71 19.01 -3.37 -0.17
C LEU A 71 19.66 -1.97 -0.08
N GLU A 72 20.13 -1.43 -1.20
CA GLU A 72 20.75 -0.11 -1.28
C GLU A 72 19.70 1.00 -1.45
N PRO A 73 20.00 2.24 -1.02
CA PRO A 73 19.12 3.37 -1.29
C PRO A 73 19.04 3.74 -2.77
N LEU A 74 17.85 4.06 -3.25
CA LEU A 74 17.61 4.58 -4.59
C LEU A 74 17.59 6.12 -4.60
N ASP A 75 17.93 6.72 -5.75
CA ASP A 75 17.70 8.16 -5.94
C ASP A 75 16.20 8.41 -5.99
N ILE A 76 15.70 9.35 -5.18
CA ILE A 76 14.29 9.74 -5.19
C ILE A 76 13.82 10.18 -6.58
N LYS A 77 14.70 10.75 -7.41
CA LYS A 77 14.37 11.10 -8.80
C LYS A 77 14.01 9.89 -9.65
N GLU A 78 14.67 8.75 -9.41
CA GLU A 78 14.37 7.48 -10.10
C GLU A 78 12.97 7.00 -9.70
N VAL A 79 12.68 6.96 -8.40
CA VAL A 79 11.37 6.55 -7.88
C VAL A 79 10.25 7.45 -8.43
N ILE A 80 10.48 8.77 -8.47
CA ILE A 80 9.54 9.72 -9.06
C ILE A 80 9.35 9.46 -10.56
N GLY A 81 10.44 9.21 -11.30
CA GLY A 81 10.40 8.89 -12.73
C GLY A 81 9.51 7.69 -13.01
N VAL A 82 9.68 6.61 -12.23
CA VAL A 82 8.84 5.40 -12.36
C VAL A 82 7.37 5.69 -12.06
N ILE A 83 7.05 6.47 -11.02
CA ILE A 83 5.66 6.86 -10.72
C ILE A 83 5.06 7.65 -11.91
N GLU A 84 5.80 8.58 -12.48
CA GLU A 84 5.33 9.40 -13.59
C GLU A 84 5.13 8.61 -14.87
N GLU A 85 6.07 7.74 -15.23
CA GLU A 85 6.00 6.94 -16.45
C GLU A 85 4.79 6.00 -16.45
N ASN A 86 4.37 5.54 -15.26
CA ASN A 86 3.33 4.51 -15.12
C ASN A 86 1.94 5.07 -14.82
N LEU A 87 1.81 6.24 -14.19
CA LEU A 87 0.51 6.80 -13.88
C LEU A 87 -0.15 7.43 -15.14
N PRO A 88 -1.40 7.09 -15.48
CA PRO A 88 -2.10 7.67 -16.64
C PRO A 88 -2.61 9.09 -16.39
N TYR A 89 -2.81 9.46 -15.12
CA TYR A 89 -3.31 10.77 -14.70
C TYR A 89 -2.51 11.29 -13.50
N ARG A 90 -2.62 12.59 -13.20
CA ARG A 90 -1.91 13.26 -12.09
C ARG A 90 -2.80 13.87 -11.03
N SER A 91 -4.12 13.82 -11.20
CA SER A 91 -5.09 14.41 -10.28
C SER A 91 -6.09 13.36 -9.78
N PHE A 92 -6.25 13.31 -8.45
CA PHE A 92 -7.02 12.35 -7.69
C PHE A 92 -7.76 13.05 -6.56
N ASN A 93 -8.89 12.53 -6.09
CA ASN A 93 -9.50 13.05 -4.87
C ASN A 93 -8.71 12.57 -3.64
N PHE A 94 -8.28 11.30 -3.65
CA PHE A 94 -7.56 10.68 -2.55
C PHE A 94 -6.29 10.01 -3.03
N ILE A 95 -5.19 10.21 -2.32
CA ILE A 95 -3.95 9.46 -2.50
C ILE A 95 -3.58 8.80 -1.18
N PHE A 96 -3.31 7.51 -1.24
CA PHE A 96 -2.81 6.70 -0.13
C PHE A 96 -1.43 6.15 -0.45
N THR A 97 -0.50 6.22 0.49
CA THR A 97 0.85 5.63 0.33
C THR A 97 1.51 5.36 1.68
N HIS A 98 2.73 4.84 1.65
CA HIS A 98 3.53 4.52 2.83
C HIS A 98 3.78 5.70 3.77
N GLY A 99 3.94 5.39 5.05
CA GLY A 99 4.35 6.31 6.10
C GLY A 99 5.85 6.60 6.09
N GLU A 100 6.24 7.68 6.76
CA GLU A 100 7.63 8.16 6.83
C GLU A 100 8.60 7.13 7.42
N ASN A 101 8.11 6.25 8.31
CA ASN A 101 8.90 5.18 8.90
C ASN A 101 8.95 3.90 8.04
N GLY A 102 8.20 3.83 6.94
CA GLY A 102 8.04 2.62 6.13
C GLY A 102 7.42 1.45 6.91
N GLU A 103 6.45 1.75 7.77
CA GLU A 103 5.65 0.86 8.64
C GLU A 103 6.46 0.02 9.65
N TYR A 104 7.34 -0.84 9.15
CA TYR A 104 8.27 -1.69 9.89
C TYR A 104 9.74 -1.36 9.62
N GLY A 105 10.01 -0.24 8.95
CA GLY A 105 11.36 0.25 8.66
C GLY A 105 11.84 -0.01 7.24
N HIS A 106 11.00 -0.57 6.37
CA HIS A 106 11.39 -1.01 5.02
C HIS A 106 11.87 0.16 4.15
N LEU A 107 13.03 -0.01 3.51
CA LEU A 107 13.69 1.09 2.81
C LEU A 107 12.91 1.53 1.55
N ARG A 108 12.41 0.58 0.74
CA ARG A 108 11.54 0.90 -0.41
C ARG A 108 10.29 1.69 0.00
N HIS A 109 9.68 1.35 1.14
CA HIS A 109 8.47 2.04 1.61
C HIS A 109 8.78 3.51 1.96
N LYS A 110 9.92 3.74 2.62
CA LYS A 110 10.42 5.10 2.91
C LYS A 110 10.72 5.90 1.64
N GLU A 111 11.24 5.24 0.61
CA GLU A 111 11.55 5.87 -0.68
C GLU A 111 10.27 6.24 -1.43
N VAL A 112 9.27 5.35 -1.48
CA VAL A 112 7.94 5.66 -2.03
C VAL A 112 7.32 6.84 -1.28
N HIS A 113 7.32 6.82 0.06
CA HIS A 113 6.83 7.93 0.88
C HIS A 113 7.46 9.26 0.49
N ARG A 114 8.81 9.31 0.43
CA ARG A 114 9.56 10.53 0.09
C ARG A 114 9.25 11.00 -1.33
N ALA A 115 9.18 10.08 -2.29
CA ALA A 115 8.87 10.39 -3.69
C ALA A 115 7.48 11.01 -3.81
N VAL A 116 6.44 10.37 -3.25
CA VAL A 116 5.07 10.87 -3.29
C VAL A 116 4.98 12.24 -2.59
N LYS A 117 5.55 12.40 -1.41
CA LYS A 117 5.59 13.69 -0.69
C LYS A 117 6.25 14.78 -1.52
N ALA A 118 7.37 14.49 -2.19
CA ALA A 118 8.04 15.43 -3.08
C ALA A 118 7.20 15.78 -4.32
N MET A 119 6.51 14.81 -4.92
CA MET A 119 5.63 15.05 -6.07
C MET A 119 4.43 15.92 -5.70
N ILE A 120 3.82 15.71 -4.54
CA ILE A 120 2.73 16.55 -4.02
C ILE A 120 3.22 17.98 -3.78
N ASN A 121 4.32 18.15 -3.05
CA ASN A 121 4.88 19.48 -2.74
C ASN A 121 5.29 20.29 -3.99
N SER A 122 5.69 19.58 -5.06
CA SER A 122 6.08 20.21 -6.33
C SER A 122 4.92 20.40 -7.30
N GLY A 123 3.71 19.92 -6.97
CA GLY A 123 2.55 19.94 -7.85
C GLY A 123 2.61 18.95 -9.02
N ARG A 124 3.61 18.06 -9.06
CA ARG A 124 3.73 16.98 -10.06
C ARG A 124 2.67 15.89 -9.86
N LEU A 125 2.16 15.76 -8.64
CA LEU A 125 0.99 14.95 -8.30
C LEU A 125 0.03 15.84 -7.51
N ILE A 126 -1.27 15.73 -7.77
CA ILE A 126 -2.30 16.60 -7.22
C ILE A 126 -3.36 15.73 -6.56
N CYS A 127 -3.75 16.09 -5.34
CA CYS A 127 -4.94 15.54 -4.72
C CYS A 127 -5.67 16.51 -3.78
N ASP A 128 -6.93 16.21 -3.52
CA ASP A 128 -7.73 16.91 -2.50
C ASP A 128 -7.30 16.46 -1.09
N GLU A 129 -7.03 15.15 -0.91
CA GLU A 129 -6.56 14.58 0.34
C GLU A 129 -5.39 13.61 0.14
N LEU A 130 -4.37 13.74 0.98
CA LEU A 130 -3.22 12.84 1.07
C LEU A 130 -3.21 12.11 2.40
N HIS A 131 -3.13 10.78 2.34
CA HIS A 131 -3.18 9.87 3.47
C HIS A 131 -1.93 8.99 3.49
N PHE A 132 -1.15 9.06 4.57
CA PHE A 132 -0.01 8.16 4.79
C PHE A 132 -0.39 7.03 5.74
N PHE A 133 0.03 5.80 5.45
CA PHE A 133 -0.12 4.68 6.37
C PHE A 133 0.52 5.00 7.73
N SER A 134 -0.20 4.72 8.82
CA SER A 134 0.23 4.97 10.18
C SER A 134 0.36 3.66 10.96
N TYR A 135 1.52 3.02 10.81
CA TYR A 135 1.85 1.77 11.48
C TYR A 135 3.20 1.89 12.18
N VAL A 136 3.39 1.12 13.24
CA VAL A 136 4.67 1.05 13.97
C VAL A 136 5.03 -0.40 14.27
N PRO A 137 6.34 -0.74 14.36
CA PRO A 137 6.75 -2.07 14.80
C PRO A 137 6.21 -2.37 16.20
N SER A 138 5.54 -3.51 16.38
CA SER A 138 5.08 -3.95 17.71
C SER A 138 6.20 -4.61 18.52
N ASN A 139 5.85 -5.16 19.69
CA ASN A 139 6.74 -6.03 20.47
C ASN A 139 6.70 -7.50 20.03
N ARG A 140 5.87 -7.85 19.05
CA ARG A 140 5.76 -9.20 18.49
C ARG A 140 6.73 -9.35 17.31
N PHE A 141 7.51 -10.42 17.33
CA PHE A 141 8.38 -10.80 16.22
C PHE A 141 7.69 -11.76 15.25
N GLN A 142 8.10 -11.69 13.99
CA GLN A 142 7.80 -12.71 13.00
C GLN A 142 8.39 -14.05 13.45
N PRO A 143 7.60 -15.14 13.54
CA PRO A 143 8.13 -16.47 13.84
C PRO A 143 9.26 -16.87 12.89
N GLY A 144 10.38 -17.33 13.45
CA GLY A 144 11.53 -17.82 12.69
C GLY A 144 12.40 -16.73 12.03
N VAL A 145 12.05 -15.45 12.15
CA VAL A 145 12.84 -14.35 11.55
C VAL A 145 13.35 -13.43 12.64
N LYS A 146 14.67 -13.31 12.71
CA LYS A 146 15.33 -12.45 13.70
C LYS A 146 15.08 -10.98 13.38
N ASP A 147 14.81 -10.18 14.40
CA ASP A 147 14.72 -8.71 14.33
C ASP A 147 13.62 -8.14 13.42
N LEU A 148 12.75 -8.98 12.85
CA LEU A 148 11.56 -8.55 12.12
C LEU A 148 10.34 -8.50 13.05
N LYS A 149 9.86 -7.28 13.32
CA LYS A 149 8.69 -7.02 14.16
C LYS A 149 7.44 -6.88 13.31
N ILE A 150 6.34 -7.46 13.77
CA ILE A 150 5.03 -7.32 13.12
C ILE A 150 4.49 -5.92 13.39
N PRO A 151 4.23 -5.09 12.36
CA PRO A 151 3.67 -3.77 12.54
C PRO A 151 2.19 -3.81 12.95
N VAL A 152 1.81 -2.81 13.75
CA VAL A 152 0.43 -2.58 14.20
C VAL A 152 0.01 -1.13 13.93
N PRO A 153 -1.29 -0.87 13.69
CA PRO A 153 -1.79 0.47 13.49
C PRO A 153 -1.47 1.37 14.68
N LYS A 154 -0.94 2.55 14.42
CA LYS A 154 -0.71 3.61 15.41
C LYS A 154 -1.84 4.62 15.30
N GLN A 155 -2.50 4.94 16.41
CA GLN A 155 -3.53 5.98 16.45
C GLN A 155 -3.06 7.27 15.74
N ALA A 156 -3.81 7.65 14.71
CA ALA A 156 -3.56 8.84 13.88
C ALA A 156 -4.89 9.57 13.59
N ASP A 157 -4.89 10.47 12.61
CA ASP A 157 -6.01 11.36 12.28
C ASP A 157 -7.23 10.57 11.77
N LEU A 158 -6.99 9.53 10.96
CA LEU A 158 -8.04 8.66 10.44
C LEU A 158 -7.77 7.22 10.88
N ASN A 159 -8.78 6.59 11.45
CA ASN A 159 -8.73 5.19 11.88
C ASN A 159 -9.98 4.48 11.37
N ILE A 160 -9.80 3.41 10.61
CA ILE A 160 -10.86 2.59 10.06
C ILE A 160 -10.86 1.27 10.83
N GLU A 161 -11.90 1.05 11.62
CA GLU A 161 -12.14 -0.23 12.28
C GLU A 161 -12.88 -1.16 11.31
N LEU A 162 -12.34 -2.36 11.11
CA LEU A 162 -12.98 -3.39 10.29
C LEU A 162 -13.85 -4.26 11.20
N SER A 163 -15.08 -4.53 10.76
CA SER A 163 -15.87 -5.61 11.32
C SER A 163 -15.16 -6.95 11.13
N GLN A 164 -15.56 -7.96 11.90
CA GLN A 164 -15.00 -9.31 11.77
C GLN A 164 -15.05 -9.81 10.32
N ILE A 165 -16.18 -9.63 9.64
CA ILE A 165 -16.36 -10.07 8.24
C ILE A 165 -15.43 -9.30 7.29
N GLU A 166 -15.25 -8.00 7.49
CA GLU A 166 -14.35 -7.18 6.66
C GLU A 166 -12.89 -7.60 6.86
N HIS A 167 -12.48 -7.85 8.11
CA HIS A 167 -11.14 -8.33 8.43
C HIS A 167 -10.89 -9.75 7.88
N GLU A 168 -11.86 -10.65 8.00
CA GLU A 168 -11.81 -11.99 7.43
C GLU A 168 -11.66 -11.95 5.90
N ASN A 169 -12.41 -11.07 5.22
CA ASN A 169 -12.27 -10.87 3.77
C ASN A 169 -10.87 -10.35 3.40
N LYS A 170 -10.34 -9.38 4.15
CA LYS A 170 -8.98 -8.87 3.97
C LYS A 170 -7.93 -9.99 4.14
N LEU A 171 -8.05 -10.78 5.19
CA LEU A 171 -7.20 -11.95 5.45
C LEU A 171 -7.32 -13.02 4.36
N LYS A 172 -8.51 -13.21 3.79
CA LYS A 172 -8.75 -14.15 2.69
C LYS A 172 -7.97 -13.75 1.43
N ILE A 173 -7.85 -12.47 1.13
CA ILE A 173 -7.06 -11.99 -0.01
C ILE A 173 -5.58 -12.34 0.19
N ILE A 174 -5.03 -12.04 1.37
CA ILE A 174 -3.64 -12.36 1.73
C ILE A 174 -3.36 -13.86 1.66
N LYS A 175 -4.25 -14.70 2.19
CA LYS A 175 -4.03 -16.16 2.25
C LYS A 175 -4.37 -16.87 0.95
N ASP A 176 -5.53 -16.59 0.36
CA ASP A 176 -6.08 -17.40 -0.73
C ASP A 176 -5.70 -16.87 -2.11
N ILE A 177 -5.50 -15.55 -2.25
CA ILE A 177 -5.10 -14.95 -3.53
C ILE A 177 -3.58 -14.78 -3.58
N TYR A 178 -2.98 -14.14 -2.59
CA TYR A 178 -1.52 -14.02 -2.54
C TYR A 178 -0.82 -15.34 -2.15
N GLY A 179 -1.50 -16.24 -1.47
CA GLY A 179 -0.95 -17.55 -1.10
C GLY A 179 -0.10 -17.55 0.17
N PHE A 180 -0.17 -16.48 0.98
CA PHE A 180 0.65 -16.36 2.18
C PHE A 180 0.17 -17.27 3.30
N GLN A 181 1.13 -17.83 4.04
CA GLN A 181 0.84 -18.76 5.13
C GLN A 181 0.27 -18.03 6.35
N PRO A 182 -0.49 -18.71 7.23
CA PRO A 182 -1.07 -18.10 8.43
C PRO A 182 -0.07 -17.39 9.35
N GLU A 183 1.15 -17.91 9.43
CA GLU A 183 2.22 -17.37 10.29
C GLU A 183 3.20 -16.45 9.55
N SER A 184 2.95 -16.14 8.28
CA SER A 184 3.78 -15.23 7.49
C SER A 184 3.67 -13.78 7.97
N PHE A 185 4.67 -12.97 7.61
CA PHE A 185 4.69 -11.56 7.96
C PHE A 185 3.44 -10.84 7.43
N GLU A 186 3.04 -11.14 6.21
CA GLU A 186 1.92 -10.52 5.50
C GLU A 186 0.59 -10.83 6.20
N THR A 187 0.35 -12.09 6.55
CA THR A 187 -0.85 -12.48 7.30
C THR A 187 -0.88 -11.88 8.69
N LEU A 188 0.26 -11.85 9.38
CA LEU A 188 0.35 -11.30 10.74
C LEU A 188 0.24 -9.76 10.78
N SER A 189 0.65 -9.09 9.70
CA SER A 189 0.55 -7.63 9.55
C SER A 189 -0.83 -7.16 9.05
N CYS A 190 -1.66 -8.09 8.57
CA CYS A 190 -3.01 -7.81 8.10
C CYS A 190 -3.96 -7.58 9.29
N ASN A 191 -3.93 -6.37 9.84
CA ASN A 191 -4.67 -5.96 11.04
C ASN A 191 -6.16 -5.68 10.75
N SER A 192 -7.01 -5.83 11.78
CA SER A 192 -8.45 -5.48 11.77
C SER A 192 -8.73 -3.99 11.87
N LYS A 193 -7.68 -3.19 12.02
CA LYS A 193 -7.73 -1.73 12.05
C LYS A 193 -6.75 -1.21 11.00
N GLU A 194 -7.13 -0.13 10.35
CA GLU A 194 -6.30 0.60 9.41
C GLU A 194 -6.18 2.04 9.87
N SER A 195 -4.99 2.62 9.77
CA SER A 195 -4.73 3.94 10.32
C SER A 195 -3.92 4.79 9.36
N PHE A 196 -4.28 6.07 9.28
CA PHE A 196 -3.73 7.02 8.33
C PHE A 196 -3.49 8.37 8.98
N VAL A 197 -2.35 8.99 8.64
CA VAL A 197 -2.09 10.42 8.89
C VAL A 197 -2.62 11.22 7.70
N LYS A 198 -3.48 12.21 7.96
CA LYS A 198 -4.01 13.11 6.93
C LYS A 198 -3.11 14.35 6.85
N VAL A 199 -2.60 14.66 5.66
CA VAL A 199 -1.56 15.70 5.47
C VAL A 199 -2.11 16.97 4.83
N LEU A 200 -3.12 16.82 3.97
CA LEU A 200 -3.81 17.88 3.25
C LEU A 200 -5.30 17.79 3.55
#